data_AF-A0A951CBZ9-F1
#
_entry.id   AF-A0A951CBZ9-F1
#
_cell.length_a   1.000
_cell.length_b   1.000
_cell.length_c   1.000
_cell.angle_alpha   90.00
_cell.angle_beta   90.00
_cell.angle_gamma   90.00
#
_symmetry.space_group_name_H-M   'P 1'
#
loop_
_entity.id
_entity.type
_entity.pdbx_description
1 polymer ?
#
loop_
_entity_poly.entity_id
_entity_poly.type
_entity_poly.pdbx_seq_one_letter_code
_entity_poly.pdbx_strand_id
1 'polypeptide(L)'
;MASYSWAHATDNGSTVNLPNPYTNVYNPAWDRGNSDFDIRQTVAAAITYELPHAGGSAPLKALSSGWAVDTLFRANTAPPVNVTTGAFPAFGLDWTPDAGDQRPNVVPGQPRYLYGPQYPGGKRINPAAFAAPADTFTQGNPGRNILRGFGAWQEDLAIRRTFRIRERVSLLARGRRSTSSITRISDLRAHSPKRPIT
;
A
#
# COMPACT_ATOMS: atom_id res chain seq x y z
N MET A 1 0.07 -23.53 1.89
CA MET A 1 1.01 -23.06 0.84
C MET A 1 1.48 -21.66 1.16
N ALA A 2 2.70 -21.31 0.78
CA ALA A 2 3.23 -19.95 0.93
C ALA A 2 4.13 -19.61 -0.25
N SER A 3 4.15 -18.33 -0.62
CA SER A 3 5.06 -17.79 -1.61
C SER A 3 5.63 -16.47 -1.11
N TYR A 4 6.88 -16.22 -1.51
CA TYR A 4 7.59 -14.99 -1.25
C TYR A 4 8.29 -14.57 -2.54
N SER A 5 8.16 -13.30 -2.90
CA SER A 5 8.94 -12.70 -3.97
C SER A 5 9.69 -11.48 -3.47
N TRP A 6 10.94 -11.40 -3.89
CA TRP A 6 11.75 -10.19 -3.79
C TRP A 6 12.01 -9.68 -5.21
N ALA A 7 11.84 -8.38 -5.42
CA ALA A 7 12.08 -7.75 -6.70
C ALA A 7 12.71 -6.36 -6.49
N HIS A 8 13.42 -5.89 -7.51
CA HIS A 8 13.89 -4.51 -7.56
C HIS A 8 13.78 -4.00 -8.99
N ALA A 9 12.94 -3.01 -9.20
CA ALA A 9 12.74 -2.36 -10.49
C ALA A 9 13.34 -0.94 -10.45
N THR A 10 14.17 -0.64 -11.45
CA THR A 10 14.73 0.70 -11.67
C THR A 10 14.53 1.13 -13.11
N ASP A 11 14.15 2.37 -13.31
CA ASP A 11 13.99 3.00 -14.61
C ASP A 11 14.38 4.49 -14.51
N ASN A 12 14.38 5.19 -15.65
CA ASN A 12 14.56 6.64 -15.74
C ASN A 12 13.21 7.39 -15.82
N GLY A 13 12.11 6.66 -15.69
CA GLY A 13 10.74 7.13 -15.82
C GLY A 13 9.82 5.91 -15.88
N SER A 14 8.75 5.91 -15.08
CA SER A 14 7.76 4.82 -15.09
C SER A 14 6.52 5.15 -15.92
N THR A 15 6.46 6.36 -16.49
CA THR A 15 5.42 6.81 -17.40
C THR A 15 6.07 7.62 -18.52
N VAL A 16 5.43 7.61 -19.69
CA VAL A 16 5.80 8.46 -20.83
C VAL A 16 4.92 9.71 -20.93
N ASN A 17 4.00 9.89 -19.97
CA ASN A 17 3.13 11.05 -19.94
C ASN A 17 3.97 12.27 -19.60
N LEU A 18 3.80 13.29 -20.43
CA LEU A 18 4.33 14.61 -20.16
C LEU A 18 3.23 15.47 -19.55
N PRO A 19 3.63 16.43 -18.70
CA PRO A 19 5.02 16.66 -18.26
C PRO A 19 5.50 15.73 -17.15
N ASN A 20 6.81 15.46 -17.14
CA ASN A 20 7.50 14.69 -16.11
C ASN A 20 8.77 15.48 -15.73
N PRO A 21 9.12 15.61 -14.44
CA PRO A 21 10.33 16.30 -13.96
C PRO A 21 11.65 15.65 -14.39
N TYR A 22 11.89 15.47 -15.69
CA TYR A 22 13.19 15.00 -16.14
C TYR A 22 14.25 16.06 -15.81
N THR A 23 15.32 15.65 -15.13
CA THR A 23 16.47 16.53 -14.85
C THR A 23 17.12 16.97 -16.15
N ASN A 24 17.17 16.08 -17.15
CA ASN A 24 17.75 16.39 -18.45
C ASN A 24 17.20 15.47 -19.55
N VAL A 25 16.69 16.05 -20.65
CA VAL A 25 16.18 15.30 -21.82
C VAL A 25 17.32 14.64 -22.62
N TYR A 26 18.52 15.23 -22.60
CA TYR A 26 19.68 14.72 -23.33
C TYR A 26 20.38 13.55 -22.62
N ASN A 27 20.19 13.41 -21.31
CA ASN A 27 20.79 12.31 -20.55
C ASN A 27 19.81 11.74 -19.51
N PRO A 28 19.00 10.75 -19.91
CA PRO A 28 18.03 10.10 -19.02
C PRO A 28 18.66 9.35 -17.83
N ALA A 29 19.99 9.13 -17.81
CA ALA A 29 20.65 8.46 -16.70
C ALA A 29 20.57 9.26 -15.39
N TRP A 30 20.37 10.59 -15.48
CA TRP A 30 20.24 11.49 -14.32
C TRP A 30 18.93 11.27 -13.57
N ASP A 31 17.92 10.75 -14.26
CA ASP A 31 16.60 10.46 -13.72
C ASP A 31 16.44 9.00 -13.27
N ARG A 32 17.52 8.21 -13.31
CA ARG A 32 17.49 6.80 -12.92
C ARG A 32 17.18 6.66 -11.43
N GLY A 33 16.08 5.98 -11.11
CA GLY A 33 15.61 5.73 -9.76
C GLY A 33 14.79 4.45 -9.63
N ASN A 34 14.21 4.19 -8.46
CA ASN A 34 13.27 3.08 -8.29
C ASN A 34 12.04 3.31 -9.18
N SER A 35 11.52 2.29 -9.83
CA SER A 35 10.26 2.40 -10.60
C SER A 35 9.07 2.71 -9.68
N ASP A 36 8.02 3.37 -10.18
CA ASP A 36 6.82 3.70 -9.39
C ASP A 36 6.12 2.43 -8.86
N PHE A 37 6.29 1.32 -9.57
CA PHE A 37 5.78 -0.01 -9.25
C PHE A 37 6.81 -0.91 -8.53
N ASP A 38 7.91 -0.36 -8.01
CA ASP A 38 8.94 -1.12 -7.28
C ASP A 38 8.48 -1.57 -5.88
N ILE A 39 7.76 -2.70 -5.84
CA ILE A 39 7.42 -3.42 -4.62
C ILE A 39 8.52 -4.44 -4.30
N ARG A 40 9.32 -4.12 -3.28
CA ARG A 40 10.53 -4.90 -2.94
C ARG A 40 10.25 -6.30 -2.45
N GLN A 41 9.20 -6.46 -1.66
CA GLN A 41 8.85 -7.73 -1.05
C GLN A 41 7.35 -7.93 -1.10
N THR A 42 6.94 -9.12 -1.55
CA THR A 42 5.55 -9.59 -1.50
C THR A 42 5.54 -10.95 -0.85
N VAL A 43 4.71 -11.11 0.18
CA VAL A 43 4.41 -12.39 0.83
C VAL A 43 2.95 -12.72 0.55
N ALA A 44 2.68 -14.00 0.25
CA ALA A 44 1.35 -14.57 0.30
C ALA A 44 1.38 -15.93 0.99
N ALA A 45 0.45 -16.18 1.90
CA ALA A 45 0.32 -17.46 2.58
C ALA A 45 -1.15 -17.86 2.64
N ALA A 46 -1.42 -19.15 2.42
CA ALA A 46 -2.74 -19.72 2.55
C ALA A 46 -2.66 -21.04 3.32
N ILE A 47 -3.50 -21.17 4.34
CA ILE A 47 -3.57 -22.33 5.22
C ILE A 47 -5.03 -22.78 5.27
N THR A 48 -5.27 -24.05 5.03
CA THR A 48 -6.56 -24.69 5.27
C THR A 48 -6.32 -25.81 6.26
N TYR A 49 -7.10 -25.83 7.33
CA TYR A 49 -7.03 -26.84 8.37
C TYR A 49 -8.42 -27.45 8.57
N GLU A 50 -8.54 -28.75 8.33
CA GLU A 50 -9.75 -29.50 8.63
C GLU A 50 -9.73 -29.91 10.10
N LEU A 51 -10.78 -29.56 10.84
CA LEU A 51 -10.83 -29.87 12.27
C LEU A 51 -11.11 -31.35 12.47
N PRO A 52 -10.44 -32.00 13.43
CA PRO A 52 -10.74 -33.38 13.79
C PRO A 52 -12.16 -33.46 14.38
N HIS A 53 -12.86 -34.56 14.11
CA HIS A 53 -14.13 -34.84 14.75
C HIS A 53 -13.90 -35.42 16.16
N ALA A 54 -14.78 -35.10 17.10
CA ALA A 54 -14.76 -35.73 18.41
C ALA A 54 -15.18 -37.21 18.30
N GLY A 55 -14.48 -38.09 19.03
CA GLY A 55 -14.96 -39.44 19.30
C GLY A 55 -16.12 -39.43 20.29
N GLY A 56 -16.94 -40.49 20.31
CA GLY A 56 -18.07 -40.62 21.24
C GLY A 56 -19.41 -40.87 20.55
N SER A 57 -20.49 -40.41 21.18
CA SER A 57 -21.86 -40.70 20.73
C SER A 57 -22.17 -40.08 19.36
N ALA A 58 -23.09 -40.71 18.62
CA ALA A 58 -23.51 -40.27 17.29
C ALA A 58 -23.84 -38.76 17.16
N PRO A 59 -24.58 -38.12 18.10
CA PRO A 59 -24.87 -36.69 17.99
C PRO A 59 -23.62 -35.80 18.16
N LEU A 60 -22.69 -36.17 19.05
CA LEU A 60 -21.43 -35.46 19.27
C LEU A 60 -20.52 -35.52 18.04
N LYS A 61 -20.46 -36.68 17.39
CA LYS A 61 -19.72 -36.86 16.13
C LYS A 61 -20.34 -36.04 14.99
N ALA A 62 -21.67 -35.99 14.90
CA ALA A 62 -22.36 -35.15 13.92
C ALA A 62 -22.10 -33.65 14.14
N LEU A 63 -22.11 -33.19 15.40
CA LEU A 63 -21.87 -31.80 15.79
C LEU A 63 -20.42 -31.32 15.52
N SER A 64 -19.45 -32.19 15.74
CA SER A 64 -18.01 -31.89 15.59
C SER A 64 -17.46 -32.16 14.19
N SER A 65 -18.22 -32.83 13.31
CA SER A 65 -17.75 -33.16 11.96
C SER A 65 -17.94 -32.03 10.94
N GLY A 66 -17.09 -32.04 9.92
CA GLY A 66 -17.24 -31.23 8.71
C GLY A 66 -16.74 -29.80 8.83
N TRP A 67 -16.06 -29.44 9.91
CA TRP A 67 -15.49 -28.12 10.12
C TRP A 67 -14.12 -27.96 9.45
N ALA A 68 -13.88 -26.80 8.86
CA ALA A 68 -12.56 -26.38 8.40
C ALA A 68 -12.37 -24.89 8.65
N VAL A 69 -11.11 -24.51 8.88
CA VAL A 69 -10.68 -23.12 8.99
C VAL A 69 -9.74 -22.83 7.83
N ASP A 70 -10.03 -21.74 7.12
CA ASP A 70 -9.22 -21.24 6.02
C ASP A 70 -8.63 -19.89 6.43
N THR A 71 -7.35 -19.68 6.16
CA THR A 71 -6.61 -18.44 6.40
C THR A 71 -5.89 -18.05 5.12
N LEU A 72 -6.02 -16.79 4.72
CA LEU A 72 -5.26 -16.19 3.63
C LEU A 72 -4.61 -14.91 4.15
N PHE A 73 -3.31 -14.78 3.92
CA PHE A 73 -2.53 -13.62 4.30
C PHE A 73 -1.76 -13.10 3.08
N ARG A 74 -1.73 -11.79 2.90
CA ARG A 74 -0.92 -11.11 1.89
C ARG A 74 -0.29 -9.86 2.49
N ALA A 75 0.98 -9.61 2.18
CA ALA A 75 1.67 -8.40 2.59
C ALA A 75 2.65 -7.93 1.53
N ASN A 76 2.71 -6.61 1.31
CA ASN A 76 3.59 -5.95 0.36
C ASN A 76 4.34 -4.81 1.06
N THR A 77 5.62 -4.64 0.72
CA THR A 77 6.37 -3.44 1.12
C THR A 77 5.83 -2.18 0.44
N ALA A 78 6.15 -1.03 1.02
CA ALA A 78 5.72 0.27 0.52
C ALA A 78 6.21 0.54 -0.93
N PRO A 79 5.32 1.02 -1.82
CA PRO A 79 5.74 1.57 -3.10
C PRO A 79 6.60 2.82 -2.88
N PRO A 80 7.46 3.15 -3.85
CA PRO A 80 8.19 4.41 -3.81
C PRO A 80 7.25 5.61 -3.90
N VAL A 81 7.73 6.75 -3.41
CA VAL A 81 7.03 8.04 -3.48
C VAL A 81 7.97 9.02 -4.15
N ASN A 82 7.46 9.64 -5.22
CA ASN A 82 8.11 10.79 -5.84
C ASN A 82 7.67 12.05 -5.09
N VAL A 83 8.63 12.90 -4.73
CA VAL A 83 8.32 14.20 -4.12
C VAL A 83 8.57 15.27 -5.15
N THR A 84 7.57 16.14 -5.32
CA THR A 84 7.60 17.28 -6.21
C THR A 84 7.23 18.55 -5.44
N THR A 85 7.57 19.71 -5.99
CA THR A 85 7.28 20.99 -5.34
C THR A 85 5.80 21.37 -5.38
N GLY A 86 4.99 20.80 -6.29
CA GLY A 86 3.62 21.26 -6.54
C GLY A 86 3.56 22.73 -7.00
N ALA A 87 4.71 23.29 -7.40
CA ALA A 87 4.87 24.68 -7.80
C ALA A 87 4.91 24.76 -9.32
N PHE A 88 4.17 25.71 -9.88
CA PHE A 88 3.88 25.83 -11.31
C PHE A 88 4.50 27.10 -11.91
N PRO A 89 5.75 27.09 -12.38
CA PRO A 89 6.20 28.28 -13.10
C PRO A 89 6.92 28.00 -14.44
N ALA A 90 7.22 26.76 -14.83
CA ALA A 90 8.05 26.50 -16.00
C ALA A 90 7.22 26.27 -17.29
N PHE A 91 7.46 27.12 -18.30
CA PHE A 91 7.08 27.02 -19.73
C PHE A 91 5.70 27.50 -20.20
N GLY A 92 4.79 27.97 -19.34
CA GLY A 92 3.51 28.52 -19.81
C GLY A 92 2.67 27.53 -20.65
N LEU A 93 2.92 26.22 -20.48
CA LEU A 93 2.18 25.13 -21.10
C LEU A 93 1.26 24.52 -20.06
N ASP A 94 -0.04 24.73 -20.27
CA ASP A 94 -1.09 24.38 -19.34
C ASP A 94 -1.71 23.04 -19.74
N TRP A 95 -1.28 21.92 -19.14
CA TRP A 95 -1.98 20.63 -19.26
C TRP A 95 -1.67 19.71 -18.06
N THR A 96 -2.52 19.80 -17.02
CA THR A 96 -2.73 18.87 -15.87
C THR A 96 -1.90 19.09 -14.59
N PRO A 97 -2.36 18.65 -13.40
CA PRO A 97 -1.64 18.81 -12.13
C PRO A 97 -0.26 18.15 -12.09
N ASP A 98 0.00 17.17 -12.96
CA ASP A 98 1.27 16.43 -13.04
C ASP A 98 2.35 17.17 -13.86
N ALA A 99 2.00 18.35 -14.39
CA ALA A 99 2.66 18.98 -15.52
C ALA A 99 3.71 20.06 -15.21
N GLY A 100 3.70 20.58 -13.99
CA GLY A 100 4.55 21.71 -13.60
C GLY A 100 5.66 21.35 -12.64
N ASP A 101 5.77 20.09 -12.27
CA ASP A 101 6.44 19.74 -11.03
C ASP A 101 7.96 19.78 -11.16
N GLN A 102 8.63 20.56 -10.32
CA GLN A 102 10.08 20.49 -10.14
C GLN A 102 10.40 19.51 -9.02
N ARG A 103 11.55 18.83 -9.10
CA ARG A 103 12.10 18.12 -7.95
C ARG A 103 12.54 19.15 -6.91
N PRO A 104 12.16 19.00 -5.63
CA PRO A 104 12.66 19.87 -4.57
C PRO A 104 14.15 19.61 -4.31
N ASN A 105 14.85 20.54 -3.67
CA ASN A 105 16.14 20.27 -3.05
C ASN A 105 15.97 19.58 -1.70
N VAL A 106 16.86 18.63 -1.39
CA VAL A 106 16.98 18.06 -0.05
C VAL A 106 17.71 19.03 0.85
N VAL A 107 17.10 19.39 1.98
CA VAL A 107 17.70 20.24 3.01
C VAL A 107 18.65 19.39 3.87
N PRO A 108 19.96 19.70 3.91
CA PRO A 108 20.91 18.95 4.72
C PRO A 108 20.55 18.99 6.22
N GLY A 109 20.76 17.87 6.91
CA GLY A 109 20.51 17.75 8.35
C GLY A 109 19.03 17.55 8.74
N GLN A 110 18.09 17.64 7.80
CA GLN A 110 16.67 17.38 8.07
C GLN A 110 16.33 15.90 7.82
N PRO A 111 15.68 15.20 8.78
CA PRO A 111 15.29 13.82 8.58
C PRO A 111 14.19 13.73 7.52
N ARG A 112 14.28 12.80 6.57
CA ARG A 112 13.27 12.62 5.50
C ARG A 112 11.91 12.14 6.01
N TYR A 113 11.91 11.48 7.17
CA TYR A 113 10.71 10.97 7.81
C TYR A 113 10.63 11.46 9.25
N LEU A 114 9.41 11.72 9.70
CA LEU A 114 9.09 11.94 11.10
C LEU A 114 8.31 10.72 11.60
N TYR A 115 8.60 10.28 12.82
CA TYR A 115 7.94 9.14 13.45
C TYR A 115 7.25 9.60 14.72
N GLY A 116 6.13 8.95 15.04
CA GLY A 116 5.41 9.23 16.27
C GLY A 116 3.93 8.86 16.20
N PRO A 117 3.28 8.67 17.36
CA PRO A 117 1.87 8.27 17.45
C PRO A 117 0.91 9.32 16.88
N GLN A 118 1.35 10.58 16.78
CA GLN A 118 0.59 11.67 16.18
C GLN A 118 0.45 11.56 14.65
N TYR A 119 1.25 10.72 14.00
CA TYR A 119 1.18 10.51 12.55
C TYR A 119 0.33 9.28 12.23
N PRO A 120 -0.67 9.38 11.34
CA PRO A 120 -1.39 8.22 10.85
C PRO A 120 -0.41 7.16 10.31
N GLY A 121 -0.51 5.92 10.79
CA GLY A 121 0.44 4.85 10.45
C GLY A 121 1.83 4.99 11.08
N GLY A 122 2.02 5.89 12.05
CA GLY A 122 3.24 6.03 12.86
C GLY A 122 4.41 6.76 12.18
N LYS A 123 4.24 7.21 10.93
CA LYS A 123 5.27 7.91 10.15
C LYS A 123 4.64 8.96 9.23
N ARG A 124 5.35 10.05 8.92
CA ARG A 124 5.07 10.90 7.77
C ARG A 124 6.35 11.31 7.05
N ILE A 125 6.24 11.73 5.80
CA ILE A 125 7.33 12.42 5.10
C ILE A 125 7.51 13.79 5.78
N ASN A 126 8.75 14.20 6.04
CA ASN A 126 9.06 15.50 6.62
C ASN A 126 9.08 16.57 5.53
N PRO A 127 8.14 17.53 5.50
CA PRO A 127 8.18 18.62 4.51
C PRO A 127 9.44 19.47 4.65
N ALA A 128 9.95 19.67 5.87
CA ALA A 128 11.16 20.46 6.12
C ALA A 128 12.44 19.84 5.56
N ALA A 129 12.41 18.56 5.15
CA ALA A 129 13.53 17.93 4.45
C ALA A 129 13.61 18.32 2.97
N PHE A 130 12.63 19.08 2.47
CA PHE A 130 12.51 19.48 1.08
C PHE A 130 12.29 20.99 0.98
N ALA A 131 12.99 21.63 0.05
CA ALA A 131 12.83 23.04 -0.26
C ALA A 131 12.67 23.20 -1.78
N ALA A 132 11.90 24.20 -2.21
CA ALA A 132 11.84 24.53 -3.63
C ALA A 132 13.24 24.91 -4.16
N PRO A 133 13.58 24.58 -5.41
CA PRO A 133 14.78 25.11 -6.07
C PRO A 133 14.79 26.64 -6.11
N ALA A 134 15.99 27.21 -6.26
CA ALA A 134 16.18 28.66 -6.24
C ALA A 134 15.50 29.39 -7.41
N ASP A 135 15.27 28.67 -8.52
CA ASP A 135 14.57 29.19 -9.68
C ASP A 135 13.61 28.15 -10.26
N THR A 136 12.74 28.63 -11.14
CA THR A 136 11.73 27.88 -11.89
C THR A 136 12.29 26.93 -12.95
N PHE A 137 13.53 27.12 -13.38
CA PHE A 137 14.13 26.40 -14.51
C PHE A 137 15.16 25.35 -14.08
N THR A 138 15.38 25.21 -12.78
CA THR A 138 16.30 24.24 -12.19
C THR A 138 15.53 23.09 -11.56
N GLN A 139 16.08 21.90 -11.73
CA GLN A 139 15.61 20.71 -11.02
C GLN A 139 16.41 20.56 -9.73
N GLY A 140 15.73 20.14 -8.66
CA GLY A 140 16.39 19.86 -7.39
C GLY A 140 17.28 18.62 -7.44
N ASN A 141 17.97 18.39 -6.32
CA ASN A 141 19.02 17.36 -6.21
C ASN A 141 18.60 15.91 -5.87
N PRO A 142 17.41 15.54 -5.37
CA PRO A 142 17.13 14.17 -5.01
C PRO A 142 16.95 13.32 -6.26
N GLY A 143 17.46 12.09 -6.19
CA GLY A 143 17.09 11.07 -7.14
C GLY A 143 15.57 10.82 -7.12
N ARG A 144 15.06 10.28 -8.22
CA ARG A 144 13.67 9.88 -8.34
C ARG A 144 13.33 8.78 -7.33
N ASN A 145 12.13 8.83 -6.73
CA ASN A 145 11.56 7.75 -5.93
C ASN A 145 12.46 7.28 -4.76
N ILE A 146 13.14 8.25 -4.13
CA ILE A 146 14.01 8.00 -2.96
C ILE A 146 13.23 7.74 -1.67
N LEU A 147 11.94 8.10 -1.63
CA LEU A 147 11.07 7.86 -0.49
C LEU A 147 10.17 6.65 -0.72
N ARG A 148 9.59 6.14 0.36
CA ARG A 148 8.61 5.08 0.37
C ARG A 148 7.49 5.41 1.34
N GLY A 149 6.27 5.15 0.88
CA GLY A 149 5.05 5.35 1.64
C GLY A 149 4.87 4.27 2.71
N PHE A 150 3.70 3.65 2.71
CA PHE A 150 3.34 2.60 3.65
C PHE A 150 3.22 1.25 2.94
N GLY A 151 3.71 0.20 3.60
CA GLY A 151 3.39 -1.15 3.19
C GLY A 151 1.94 -1.47 3.48
N ALA A 152 1.43 -2.50 2.83
CA ALA A 152 0.06 -2.94 3.01
C ALA A 152 0.03 -4.43 3.36
N TRP A 153 -0.85 -4.82 4.27
CA TRP A 153 -1.16 -6.22 4.51
C TRP A 153 -2.66 -6.43 4.63
N GLN A 154 -3.08 -7.65 4.32
CA GLN A 154 -4.45 -8.11 4.44
C GLN A 154 -4.45 -9.56 4.94
N GLU A 155 -5.38 -9.81 5.85
CA GLU A 155 -5.69 -11.13 6.40
C GLU A 155 -7.18 -11.43 6.17
N ASP A 156 -7.45 -12.64 5.72
CA ASP A 156 -8.79 -13.18 5.58
C ASP A 156 -8.88 -14.50 6.31
N LEU A 157 -9.77 -14.55 7.30
CA LEU A 157 -10.08 -15.73 8.08
C LEU A 157 -11.47 -16.20 7.71
N ALA A 158 -11.63 -17.49 7.44
CA ALA A 158 -12.93 -18.10 7.25
C ALA A 158 -13.06 -19.38 8.06
N ILE A 159 -14.25 -19.60 8.60
CA ILE A 159 -14.65 -20.89 9.15
C ILE A 159 -15.77 -21.42 8.28
N ARG A 160 -15.69 -22.70 7.93
CA ARG A 160 -16.71 -23.38 7.14
C ARG A 160 -17.10 -24.69 7.78
N ARG A 161 -18.36 -25.08 7.59
CA ARG A 161 -18.88 -26.38 7.99
C ARG A 161 -19.72 -27.00 6.89
N THR A 162 -19.44 -28.25 6.56
CA THR A 162 -20.25 -29.06 5.66
C THR A 162 -21.20 -29.96 6.46
N PHE A 163 -22.50 -29.74 6.31
CA PHE A 163 -23.56 -30.59 6.85
C PHE A 163 -23.98 -31.61 5.79
N ARG A 164 -23.85 -32.90 6.10
CA ARG A 164 -24.43 -33.96 5.26
C ARG A 164 -25.89 -34.15 5.66
N ILE A 165 -26.83 -33.81 4.77
CA ILE A 165 -28.27 -33.91 5.03
C ILE A 165 -28.80 -35.27 4.56
N ARG A 166 -28.36 -35.72 3.37
CA ARG A 166 -28.61 -37.06 2.81
C ARG A 166 -27.36 -37.53 2.06
N GLU A 167 -27.35 -38.78 1.62
CA GLU A 167 -26.22 -39.38 0.88
C GLU A 167 -25.78 -38.56 -0.33
N ARG A 168 -26.72 -37.88 -1.00
CA ARG A 168 -26.48 -37.06 -2.19
C ARG A 168 -26.60 -35.55 -1.96
N VAL A 169 -26.90 -35.11 -0.73
CA VAL A 169 -27.19 -33.70 -0.44
C VAL A 169 -26.37 -33.23 0.75
N SER A 170 -25.55 -32.20 0.52
CA SER A 170 -24.77 -31.52 1.55
C SER A 170 -24.96 -30.01 1.48
N LEU A 171 -24.92 -29.36 2.64
CA LEU A 171 -24.97 -27.91 2.80
C LEU A 171 -23.63 -27.43 3.33
N LEU A 172 -23.03 -26.42 2.70
CA LEU A 172 -21.82 -25.75 3.21
C LEU A 172 -22.19 -24.38 3.77
N ALA A 173 -21.99 -24.20 5.07
CA ALA A 173 -22.06 -22.89 5.70
C ALA A 173 -20.65 -22.30 5.82
N ARG A 174 -20.48 -21.00 5.58
CA ARG A 174 -19.20 -20.31 5.66
C ARG A 174 -19.36 -18.91 6.26
N GLY A 175 -18.56 -18.60 7.27
CA GLY A 175 -18.37 -17.24 7.79
C GLY A 175 -16.97 -16.74 7.44
N ARG A 176 -16.83 -15.46 7.08
CA ARG A 176 -15.54 -14.82 6.77
C ARG A 176 -15.37 -13.52 7.52
N ARG A 177 -14.15 -13.25 7.97
CA ARG A 177 -13.65 -11.96 8.43
C ARG A 177 -12.50 -11.52 7.52
N SER A 178 -12.44 -10.23 7.22
CA SER A 178 -11.34 -9.60 6.50
C SER A 178 -10.77 -8.47 7.34
N THR A 179 -9.45 -8.32 7.38
CA THR A 179 -8.76 -7.24 8.10
C THR A 179 -7.59 -6.75 7.25
N SER A 180 -7.39 -5.44 7.17
CA SER A 180 -6.33 -4.82 6.36
C SER A 180 -5.67 -3.65 7.10
N SER A 181 -4.41 -3.38 6.76
CA SER A 181 -3.66 -2.24 7.31
C SER A 181 -4.06 -0.89 6.72
N ILE A 182 -4.66 -0.88 5.53
CA ILE A 182 -5.21 0.31 4.92
C ILE A 182 -6.61 0.48 5.50
N THR A 183 -6.79 1.52 6.32
CA THR A 183 -8.11 1.92 6.82
C THR A 183 -9.02 2.22 5.64
N ARG A 184 -10.13 1.48 5.50
CA ARG A 184 -11.11 1.78 4.45
C ARG A 184 -11.70 3.16 4.72
N ILE A 185 -11.93 3.95 3.67
CA ILE A 185 -12.58 5.26 3.76
C ILE A 185 -13.98 5.15 4.42
N SER A 186 -14.63 3.97 4.36
CA SER A 186 -15.88 3.68 5.07
C SER A 186 -15.78 3.82 6.59
N ASP A 187 -14.61 3.62 7.18
CA ASP A 187 -14.40 3.61 8.63
C ASP A 187 -14.11 5.03 9.17
N LEU A 188 -13.88 6.00 8.29
CA LEU A 188 -13.63 7.41 8.65
C LEU A 188 -14.92 8.23 8.85
N ARG A 189 -16.11 7.65 8.65
CA ARG A 189 -17.38 8.38 8.79
C ARG A 189 -17.92 8.47 10.23
N ALA A 190 -17.19 7.97 11.22
CA ALA A 190 -17.66 7.90 12.61
C ALA A 190 -17.24 9.08 13.51
N HIS A 191 -16.45 10.05 13.02
CA HIS A 191 -16.02 11.18 13.85
C HIS A 191 -15.93 12.48 13.04
N SER A 192 -17.09 13.08 12.74
CA SER A 192 -17.16 14.49 12.36
C SER A 192 -17.66 15.28 13.57
N PRO A 193 -16.83 16.10 14.23
CA PRO A 193 -17.32 17.05 15.22
C PRO A 193 -18.13 18.13 14.52
N LYS A 194 -19.40 18.28 14.91
CA LYS A 194 -20.26 19.38 14.46
C LYS A 194 -19.57 20.70 14.80
N ARG A 195 -19.21 21.50 13.79
CA ARG A 195 -18.81 22.90 14.01
C ARG A 195 -20.05 23.71 14.41
N PRO A 196 -19.99 24.54 15.45
CA PRO A 196 -21.02 25.55 15.68
C PRO A 196 -20.88 26.64 14.63
N ILE A 197 -22.03 27.06 14.12
CA ILE A 197 -22.19 28.21 13.23
C ILE A 197 -22.19 29.44 14.15
N THR A 198 -21.33 30.41 13.86
CA THR A 198 -21.48 31.80 14.30
C THR A 198 -21.32 32.69 13.09
#